data_AF-A0A1U7AEC5-F1
#
_entry.id   AF-A0A1U7AEC5-F1
#
_cell.length_a   1.000
_cell.length_b   1.000
_cell.length_c   1.000
_cell.angle_alpha   90.00
_cell.angle_beta   90.00
_cell.angle_gamma   90.00
#
_symmetry.space_group_name_H-M   'P 1'
#
loop_
_entity.id
_entity.type
_entity.pdbx_description
1 polymer ?
#
loop_
_entity_poly.entity_id
_entity_poly.type
_entity_poly.pdbx_seq_one_letter_code
_entity_poly.pdbx_strand_id
1 'polypeptide(L)'
;MTLLSVYAGTGSVRFLLLAGLVSVLVFLTRFNGAPVWVVGVLTAFFLGPGNTKTRVLHALAFVAVVAAPLLLWSVIEARTGGTGLGREFGFLGNATIGILMQGANSIWVSFFPSVVPGFVKAAAALALIGLLAAVVWYGAERHVFAMDVSQPNARLVAFPLISAVYIFGHFALLLLSILIEPNLPLKPSYFAPVYVLIVVIGAQYSVMLREDGKTRAQALLGTGLLVFGALVLASNVVRTGTLISNFRSEGIFFSGPQWFQSPLVSEINNLEPDVFVYTNAPDVVHLLTGKGTTWLPMKFDRRTG
;
A
#
# COMPACT_ATOMS: atom_id res chain seq x y z
N MET A 1 -3.12 10.81 -3.08
CA MET A 1 -4.58 11.11 -3.08
C MET A 1 -4.83 12.60 -2.95
N THR A 2 -4.33 13.29 -1.92
CA THR A 2 -4.52 14.75 -1.72
C THR A 2 -4.19 15.60 -2.95
N LEU A 3 -3.05 15.38 -3.62
CA LEU A 3 -2.67 16.12 -4.83
C LEU A 3 -3.70 15.95 -5.98
N LEU A 4 -4.22 14.73 -6.16
CA LEU A 4 -5.25 14.44 -7.15
C LEU A 4 -6.57 15.11 -6.80
N SER A 5 -6.92 15.20 -5.52
CA SER A 5 -8.11 15.92 -5.05
C SER A 5 -7.98 17.44 -5.23
N VAL A 6 -6.79 18.00 -5.03
CA VAL A 6 -6.50 19.41 -5.32
C VAL A 6 -6.58 19.67 -6.82
N TYR A 7 -6.06 18.77 -7.66
CA TYR A 7 -6.23 18.85 -9.11
C TYR A 7 -7.72 18.84 -9.50
N ALA A 8 -8.51 17.91 -8.97
CA ALA A 8 -9.95 17.84 -9.26
C ALA A 8 -10.68 19.15 -8.88
N GLY A 9 -10.30 19.78 -7.77
CA GLY A 9 -10.91 21.04 -7.32
C GLY A 9 -10.33 22.33 -7.92
N THR A 10 -9.18 22.30 -8.60
CA THR A 10 -8.52 23.52 -9.13
C THR A 10 -8.26 23.49 -10.64
N GLY A 11 -8.21 22.31 -11.24
CA GLY A 11 -7.79 22.10 -12.62
C GLY A 11 -6.33 22.30 -12.92
N SER A 12 -5.51 22.63 -11.93
CA SER A 12 -4.09 22.86 -12.14
C SER A 12 -3.36 21.55 -12.41
N VAL A 13 -2.96 21.36 -13.67
CA VAL A 13 -2.21 20.19 -14.16
C VAL A 13 -0.94 19.93 -13.35
N ARG A 14 -0.35 20.98 -12.76
CA ARG A 14 0.86 20.86 -11.93
C ARG A 14 0.66 19.85 -10.79
N PHE A 15 -0.50 19.85 -10.14
CA PHE A 15 -0.78 18.90 -9.05
C PHE A 15 -0.98 17.47 -9.57
N LEU A 16 -1.55 17.31 -10.78
CA LEU A 16 -1.67 16.02 -11.43
C LEU A 16 -0.29 15.44 -11.77
N LEU A 17 0.58 16.23 -12.41
CA LEU A 17 1.93 15.78 -12.77
C LEU A 17 2.79 15.51 -11.52
N LEU A 18 2.69 16.35 -10.49
CA LEU A 18 3.37 16.11 -9.22
C LEU A 18 2.88 14.81 -8.55
N ALA A 19 1.58 14.53 -8.61
CA ALA A 19 1.04 13.25 -8.14
C ALA A 19 1.63 12.06 -8.92
N GLY A 20 1.82 12.22 -10.24
CA GLY A 20 2.49 11.25 -11.10
C GLY A 20 3.93 11.00 -10.67
N LEU A 21 4.74 12.05 -10.54
CA LEU A 21 6.14 11.95 -10.09
C LEU A 21 6.26 11.27 -8.72
N VAL A 22 5.47 11.72 -7.74
CA VAL A 22 5.46 11.11 -6.40
C VAL A 22 5.03 9.65 -6.47
N SER A 23 4.05 9.30 -7.30
CA SER A 23 3.61 7.91 -7.44
C SER A 23 4.69 7.00 -8.04
N VAL A 24 5.52 7.51 -8.95
CA VAL A 24 6.68 6.77 -9.47
C VAL A 24 7.71 6.55 -8.38
N LEU A 25 8.04 7.59 -7.60
CA LEU A 25 8.97 7.45 -6.47
C LEU A 25 8.46 6.41 -5.46
N VAL A 26 7.16 6.43 -5.14
CA VAL A 26 6.55 5.42 -4.28
C VAL A 26 6.67 4.04 -4.92
N PHE A 27 6.32 3.88 -6.20
CA PHE A 27 6.44 2.62 -6.93
C PHE A 27 7.85 2.04 -6.88
N LEU A 28 8.89 2.87 -7.08
CA LEU A 28 10.29 2.46 -7.02
C LEU A 28 10.71 1.97 -5.63
N THR A 29 10.08 2.44 -4.55
CA THR A 29 10.35 1.94 -3.19
C THR A 29 9.61 0.65 -2.86
N ARG A 30 8.31 0.60 -3.17
CA ARG A 30 7.42 -0.56 -3.04
C ARG A 30 6.30 -0.33 -4.02
N PHE A 31 6.00 -1.31 -4.88
CA PHE A 31 5.01 -1.30 -5.98
C PHE A 31 3.59 -0.73 -5.67
N ASN A 32 3.31 -0.33 -4.42
CA ASN A 32 2.18 0.47 -3.94
C ASN A 32 1.90 1.76 -4.73
N GLY A 33 2.83 2.26 -5.54
CA GLY A 33 2.58 3.42 -6.41
C GLY A 33 1.68 3.12 -7.61
N ALA A 34 1.65 1.87 -8.08
CA ALA A 34 0.92 1.49 -9.31
C ALA A 34 -0.59 1.77 -9.29
N PRO A 35 -1.34 1.53 -8.18
CA PRO A 35 -2.77 1.85 -8.14
C PRO A 35 -3.02 3.35 -8.32
N VAL A 36 -2.08 4.21 -7.91
CA VAL A 36 -2.18 5.67 -8.10
C VAL A 36 -2.18 6.03 -9.58
N TRP A 37 -1.55 5.23 -10.45
CA TRP A 37 -1.51 5.52 -11.89
C TRP A 37 -2.89 5.40 -12.51
N VAL A 38 -3.58 4.30 -12.22
CA VAL A 38 -4.97 4.07 -12.66
C VAL A 38 -5.87 5.16 -12.08
N VAL A 39 -5.75 5.44 -10.79
CA VAL A 39 -6.55 6.48 -10.11
C VAL A 39 -6.27 7.86 -10.70
N GLY A 40 -5.03 8.19 -11.04
CA GLY A 40 -4.64 9.47 -11.63
C GLY A 40 -5.26 9.68 -13.01
N VAL A 41 -5.22 8.64 -13.87
CA VAL A 41 -5.88 8.64 -15.18
C VAL A 41 -7.39 8.80 -15.01
N LEU A 42 -8.04 8.00 -14.17
CA LEU A 42 -9.47 8.09 -13.90
C LEU A 42 -9.86 9.46 -13.33
N THR A 43 -9.04 10.02 -12.44
CA THR A 43 -9.25 11.38 -11.89
C THR A 43 -9.18 12.43 -13.01
N ALA A 44 -8.18 12.35 -13.89
CA ALA A 44 -8.04 13.27 -15.01
C ALA A 44 -9.24 13.22 -15.97
N PHE A 45 -9.75 12.02 -16.27
CA PHE A 45 -10.86 11.80 -17.19
C PHE A 45 -12.23 12.16 -16.60
N PHE A 46 -12.54 11.69 -15.39
CA PHE A 46 -13.88 11.80 -14.82
C PHE A 46 -14.06 13.01 -13.91
N LEU A 47 -13.01 13.40 -13.18
CA LEU A 47 -13.04 14.47 -12.18
C LEU A 47 -12.26 15.71 -12.61
N GLY A 48 -11.60 15.66 -13.78
CA GLY A 48 -10.84 16.78 -14.31
C GLY A 48 -11.75 17.91 -14.82
N PRO A 49 -11.43 19.17 -14.56
CA PRO A 49 -12.16 20.29 -15.15
C PRO A 49 -11.90 20.44 -16.65
N GLY A 50 -12.79 21.18 -17.30
CA GLY A 50 -12.71 21.48 -18.74
C GLY A 50 -13.40 20.45 -19.62
N ASN A 51 -13.22 20.60 -20.93
CA ASN A 51 -13.82 19.73 -21.95
C ASN A 51 -13.09 18.38 -22.06
N THR A 52 -13.70 17.42 -22.77
CA THR A 52 -13.14 16.07 -22.96
C THR A 52 -11.74 16.08 -23.55
N LYS A 53 -11.43 17.02 -24.46
CA LYS A 53 -10.09 17.13 -25.08
C LYS A 53 -9.04 17.51 -24.04
N THR A 54 -9.30 18.51 -23.20
CA THR A 54 -8.40 18.92 -22.12
C THR A 54 -8.19 17.78 -21.12
N ARG A 55 -9.24 17.05 -20.77
CA ARG A 55 -9.15 15.90 -19.85
C ARG A 55 -8.29 14.76 -20.41
N VAL A 56 -8.45 14.45 -21.70
CA VAL A 56 -7.60 13.48 -22.42
C VAL A 56 -6.14 13.93 -22.40
N LEU A 57 -5.87 15.19 -22.71
CA LEU A 57 -4.50 15.74 -22.70
C LEU A 57 -3.87 15.67 -21.31
N HIS A 58 -4.62 15.99 -20.26
CA HIS A 58 -4.14 15.88 -18.88
C HIS A 58 -3.83 14.43 -18.50
N ALA A 59 -4.68 13.47 -18.90
CA ALA A 59 -4.43 12.05 -18.67
C ALA A 59 -3.19 11.56 -19.42
N LEU A 60 -3.02 11.95 -20.69
CA LEU A 60 -1.83 11.62 -21.47
C LEU A 60 -0.55 12.23 -20.87
N ALA A 61 -0.61 13.48 -20.43
CA ALA A 61 0.51 14.13 -19.75
C ALA A 61 0.88 13.42 -18.44
N PHE A 62 -0.11 12.99 -17.66
CA PHE A 62 0.10 12.19 -16.45
C PHE A 62 0.76 10.85 -16.77
N VAL A 63 0.25 10.13 -17.78
CA VAL A 63 0.84 8.85 -18.24
C VAL A 63 2.27 9.05 -18.70
N ALA A 64 2.56 10.10 -19.47
CA ALA A 64 3.92 10.40 -19.92
C ALA A 64 4.89 10.61 -18.76
N VAL A 65 4.47 11.36 -17.73
CA VAL A 65 5.27 11.60 -16.52
C VAL A 65 5.51 10.32 -15.73
N VAL A 66 4.51 9.43 -15.65
CA VAL A 66 4.65 8.14 -14.95
C VAL A 66 5.51 7.15 -15.75
N ALA A 67 5.32 7.08 -17.07
CA ALA A 67 5.98 6.12 -17.93
C ALA A 67 7.44 6.49 -18.20
N ALA A 68 7.80 7.77 -18.31
CA ALA A 68 9.15 8.19 -18.70
C ALA A 68 10.26 7.62 -17.79
N PRO A 69 10.17 7.69 -16.44
CA PRO A 69 11.19 7.10 -15.58
C PRO A 69 11.23 5.57 -15.64
N LEU A 70 10.08 4.91 -15.83
CA LEU A 70 10.00 3.45 -15.93
C LEU A 70 10.63 2.95 -17.22
N LEU A 71 10.33 3.61 -18.34
CA LEU A 71 10.93 3.31 -19.64
C LEU A 71 12.43 3.59 -19.62
N LEU A 72 12.86 4.69 -19.00
CA LEU A 72 14.27 4.99 -18.84
C LEU A 72 14.99 3.88 -18.06
N TRP A 73 14.39 3.42 -16.96
CA TRP A 73 14.91 2.29 -16.18
C TRP A 73 14.97 1.01 -17.01
N SER A 74 13.91 0.68 -17.75
CA SER A 74 13.89 -0.49 -18.64
C SER A 74 14.97 -0.44 -19.72
N VAL A 75 15.27 0.74 -20.27
CA VAL A 75 16.36 0.92 -21.24
C VAL A 75 17.72 0.73 -20.59
N ILE A 76 17.93 1.22 -19.37
CA ILE A 76 19.19 1.02 -18.63
C ILE A 76 19.40 -0.48 -18.37
N GLU A 77 18.38 -1.17 -17.86
CA GLU A 77 18.40 -2.61 -17.59
C GLU A 77 18.69 -3.44 -18.84
N ALA A 78 18.02 -3.13 -19.95
CA ALA A 78 18.25 -3.82 -21.22
C ALA A 78 19.69 -3.67 -21.72
N ARG A 79 20.36 -2.54 -21.43
CA ARG A 79 21.76 -2.30 -21.80
C ARG A 79 22.76 -2.98 -20.87
N THR A 80 22.42 -3.16 -19.60
CA THR A 80 23.29 -3.82 -18.62
C THR A 80 23.13 -5.35 -18.61
N GLY A 81 22.28 -5.90 -19.48
CA GLY A 81 21.98 -7.33 -19.53
C GLY A 81 21.16 -7.82 -18.33
N GLY A 82 20.52 -6.89 -17.61
CA GLY A 82 19.65 -7.19 -16.49
C GLY A 82 18.24 -7.55 -16.95
N THR A 83 17.55 -8.33 -16.12
CA THR A 83 16.09 -8.36 -16.15
C THR A 83 15.66 -7.32 -15.13
N GLY A 84 14.81 -6.33 -15.48
CA GLY A 84 14.59 -5.17 -14.60
C GLY A 84 14.09 -5.44 -13.18
N LEU A 85 13.71 -6.69 -12.86
CA LEU A 85 13.36 -7.19 -11.52
C LEU A 85 14.19 -8.41 -11.09
N GLY A 86 15.27 -8.74 -11.80
CA GLY A 86 16.08 -9.96 -11.63
C GLY A 86 15.31 -11.26 -11.91
N ARG A 87 14.16 -11.17 -12.61
CA ARG A 87 13.14 -12.22 -12.67
C ARG A 87 12.36 -12.18 -13.98
N GLU A 88 12.02 -13.35 -14.51
CA GLU A 88 11.07 -13.48 -15.61
C GLU A 88 9.62 -13.23 -15.14
N PHE A 89 8.85 -12.57 -16.00
CA PHE A 89 7.41 -12.40 -15.85
C PHE A 89 6.72 -13.71 -16.19
N GLY A 90 5.95 -14.27 -15.25
CA GLY A 90 5.21 -15.51 -15.47
C GLY A 90 3.98 -15.56 -14.57
N PHE A 91 2.85 -16.00 -15.14
CA PHE A 91 1.66 -16.35 -14.39
C PHE A 91 1.85 -17.74 -13.78
N LEU A 92 2.64 -17.79 -12.71
CA LEU A 92 2.99 -19.03 -12.03
C LEU A 92 1.97 -19.37 -10.93
N GLY A 93 1.01 -18.46 -10.65
CA GLY A 93 0.16 -18.52 -9.48
C GLY A 93 -1.07 -19.41 -9.62
N ASN A 94 -1.18 -20.41 -8.75
CA ASN A 94 -2.45 -21.01 -8.36
C ASN A 94 -2.79 -20.51 -6.95
N ALA A 95 -3.47 -19.37 -6.85
CA ALA A 95 -3.86 -18.80 -5.56
C ALA A 95 -4.76 -19.79 -4.80
N THR A 96 -4.18 -20.48 -3.82
CA THR A 96 -4.94 -21.40 -2.98
C THR A 96 -5.84 -20.62 -2.03
N ILE A 97 -6.94 -21.23 -1.60
CA ILE A 97 -7.83 -20.64 -0.59
C ILE A 97 -7.06 -20.28 0.69
N GLY A 98 -6.04 -21.06 1.04
CA GLY A 98 -5.17 -20.78 2.19
C GLY A 98 -4.40 -19.47 2.07
N ILE A 99 -3.84 -19.16 0.90
CA ILE A 99 -3.13 -17.89 0.65
C ILE A 99 -4.11 -16.71 0.72
N LEU A 100 -5.32 -16.86 0.15
CA LEU A 100 -6.35 -15.84 0.22
C LEU A 100 -6.79 -15.59 1.67
N MET A 101 -6.98 -16.65 2.47
CA MET A 101 -7.30 -16.53 3.89
C MET A 101 -6.17 -15.90 4.70
N GLN A 102 -4.91 -16.21 4.38
CA GLN A 102 -3.74 -15.58 4.99
C GLN A 102 -3.68 -14.08 4.66
N GLY A 103 -3.95 -13.72 3.41
CA GLY A 103 -4.08 -12.33 2.96
C GLY A 103 -5.17 -11.58 3.71
N ALA A 104 -6.36 -12.18 3.79
CA ALA A 104 -7.49 -11.62 4.54
C ALA A 104 -7.15 -11.42 6.02
N ASN A 105 -6.52 -12.41 6.66
CA ASN A 105 -6.07 -12.29 8.05
C ASN A 105 -5.03 -11.18 8.25
N SER A 106 -4.12 -10.99 7.28
CA SER A 106 -3.08 -9.96 7.34
C SER A 106 -3.64 -8.53 7.31
N ILE A 107 -4.77 -8.32 6.64
CA ILE A 107 -5.53 -7.06 6.71
C ILE A 107 -6.00 -6.83 8.14
N TRP A 108 -6.67 -7.84 8.73
CA TRP A 108 -7.32 -7.71 10.03
C TRP A 108 -6.37 -7.55 11.20
N VAL A 109 -5.17 -8.11 11.13
CA VAL A 109 -4.12 -7.92 12.15
C VAL A 109 -3.74 -6.45 12.32
N SER A 110 -4.01 -5.59 11.32
CA SER A 110 -3.76 -4.15 11.44
C SER A 110 -4.88 -3.40 12.16
N PHE A 111 -6.11 -3.92 12.13
CA PHE A 111 -7.30 -3.29 12.72
C PHE A 111 -7.69 -3.87 14.07
N PHE A 112 -7.44 -5.17 14.27
CA PHE A 112 -7.92 -5.92 15.41
C PHE A 112 -6.79 -6.75 16.03
N PRO A 113 -6.77 -6.89 17.37
CA PRO A 113 -5.97 -7.91 18.04
C PRO A 113 -6.24 -9.32 17.48
N SER A 114 -5.24 -10.20 17.54
CA SER A 114 -5.36 -11.59 17.07
C SER A 114 -6.50 -12.35 17.74
N VAL A 115 -6.78 -12.04 19.01
CA VAL A 115 -7.84 -12.63 19.85
C VAL A 115 -9.27 -12.29 19.40
N VAL A 116 -9.46 -11.34 18.49
CA VAL A 116 -10.81 -10.96 18.03
C VAL A 116 -11.41 -12.10 17.18
N PRO A 117 -12.62 -12.58 17.50
CA PRO A 117 -13.28 -13.65 16.77
C PRO A 117 -13.48 -13.34 15.27
N GLY A 118 -13.46 -14.40 14.45
CA GLY A 118 -13.56 -14.27 12.99
C GLY A 118 -14.86 -13.58 12.51
N PHE A 119 -15.99 -13.85 13.17
CA PHE A 119 -17.27 -13.23 12.79
C PHE A 119 -17.29 -11.71 13.00
N VAL A 120 -16.58 -11.20 14.01
CA VAL A 120 -16.45 -9.75 14.26
C VAL A 120 -15.63 -9.11 13.14
N LYS A 121 -14.53 -9.76 12.72
CA LYS A 121 -13.72 -9.33 11.58
C LYS A 121 -14.53 -9.32 10.28
N ALA A 122 -15.35 -10.35 10.05
CA ALA A 122 -16.24 -10.42 8.89
C ALA A 122 -17.30 -9.30 8.91
N ALA A 123 -17.94 -9.04 10.06
CA ALA A 123 -18.88 -7.94 10.20
C ALA A 123 -18.23 -6.57 9.94
N ALA A 124 -17.01 -6.36 10.45
CA ALA A 124 -16.23 -5.15 10.16
C ALA A 124 -15.86 -5.02 8.67
N ALA A 125 -15.58 -6.14 8.00
CA ALA A 125 -15.36 -6.19 6.54
C ALA A 125 -16.58 -5.68 5.78
N LEU A 126 -17.75 -6.23 6.10
CA LEU A 126 -19.00 -5.85 5.44
C LEU A 126 -19.34 -4.39 5.71
N ALA A 127 -19.13 -3.92 6.94
CA ALA A 127 -19.33 -2.51 7.28
C ALA A 127 -18.39 -1.59 6.50
N LEU A 128 -17.11 -1.97 6.34
CA LEU A 128 -16.14 -1.22 5.55
C LEU A 128 -16.51 -1.20 4.07
N ILE A 129 -16.90 -2.33 3.49
CA ILE A 129 -17.36 -2.42 2.10
C ILE A 129 -18.59 -1.54 1.90
N GLY A 130 -19.56 -1.61 2.83
CA GLY A 130 -20.75 -0.76 2.81
C GLY A 130 -20.42 0.73 2.89
N LEU A 131 -19.47 1.12 3.76
CA LEU A 131 -18.98 2.49 3.85
C LEU A 131 -18.34 2.95 2.54
N LEU A 132 -17.42 2.16 1.97
CA LEU A 132 -16.75 2.49 0.70
C LEU A 132 -17.75 2.58 -0.46
N ALA A 133 -18.72 1.67 -0.52
CA ALA A 133 -19.79 1.71 -1.52
C ALA A 133 -20.65 2.97 -1.37
N ALA A 134 -21.03 3.33 -0.14
CA ALA A 134 -21.78 4.56 0.13
C ALA A 134 -20.98 5.82 -0.23
N VAL A 135 -19.67 5.84 0.04
CA VAL A 135 -18.76 6.93 -0.36
C VAL A 135 -18.72 7.09 -1.87
N VAL A 136 -18.53 5.98 -2.59
CA VAL A 136 -18.49 5.98 -4.07
C VAL A 136 -19.84 6.41 -4.64
N TRP A 137 -20.94 5.86 -4.14
CA TRP A 137 -22.29 6.21 -4.56
C TRP A 137 -22.59 7.69 -4.36
N TYR A 138 -22.41 8.19 -3.13
CA TYR A 138 -22.66 9.59 -2.80
C TYR A 138 -21.76 10.55 -3.57
N GLY A 139 -20.48 10.19 -3.73
CA GLY A 139 -19.52 10.95 -4.50
C GLY A 139 -19.89 11.00 -5.99
N ALA A 140 -20.23 9.86 -6.58
CA ALA A 140 -20.67 9.77 -7.97
C ALA A 140 -21.96 10.58 -8.18
N GLU A 141 -22.95 10.43 -7.30
CA GLU A 141 -24.22 11.16 -7.40
C GLU A 141 -24.01 12.68 -7.39
N ARG A 142 -23.21 13.20 -6.44
CA ARG A 142 -22.97 14.64 -6.36
C ARG A 142 -22.08 15.21 -7.47
N HIS A 143 -21.07 14.46 -7.91
CA HIS A 143 -20.11 14.96 -8.89
C HIS A 143 -20.56 14.75 -10.34
N VAL A 144 -21.26 13.64 -10.64
CA VAL A 144 -21.79 13.36 -11.97
C VAL A 144 -23.06 14.18 -12.25
N PHE A 145 -23.88 14.46 -11.23
CA PHE A 145 -25.20 15.08 -11.46
C PHE A 145 -25.37 16.54 -10.99
N ALA A 146 -24.49 17.11 -10.15
CA ALA A 146 -24.83 18.38 -9.50
C ALA A 146 -23.71 19.41 -9.26
N MET A 147 -22.43 19.08 -9.40
CA MET A 147 -21.36 20.03 -9.09
C MET A 147 -20.92 20.86 -10.30
N ASP A 148 -21.33 22.13 -10.30
CA ASP A 148 -20.57 23.17 -10.94
C ASP A 148 -19.17 23.23 -10.28
N VAL A 149 -18.11 23.02 -11.06
CA VAL A 149 -16.72 22.84 -10.59
C VAL A 149 -16.21 24.05 -9.79
N SER A 150 -16.93 25.16 -9.90
CA SER A 150 -16.80 26.42 -9.17
C SER A 150 -16.97 26.33 -7.65
N GLN A 151 -17.56 25.26 -7.11
CA GLN A 151 -17.87 25.23 -5.68
C GLN A 151 -16.67 24.86 -4.78
N PRO A 152 -16.45 25.60 -3.66
CA PRO A 152 -15.32 25.37 -2.74
C PRO A 152 -15.30 23.97 -2.11
N ASN A 153 -16.42 23.23 -2.15
CA ASN A 153 -16.57 21.91 -1.57
C ASN A 153 -16.17 20.74 -2.49
N ALA A 154 -15.76 20.99 -3.75
CA ALA A 154 -15.37 19.94 -4.68
C ALA A 154 -14.24 19.05 -4.14
N ARG A 155 -13.29 19.64 -3.39
CA ARG A 155 -12.17 18.90 -2.77
C ARG A 155 -12.64 17.91 -1.69
N LEU A 156 -13.64 18.30 -0.90
CA LEU A 156 -14.18 17.48 0.20
C LEU A 156 -14.88 16.23 -0.33
N VAL A 157 -15.47 16.30 -1.53
CA VAL A 157 -16.10 15.14 -2.19
C VAL A 157 -15.10 14.32 -2.99
N ALA A 158 -14.17 14.98 -3.69
CA ALA A 158 -13.19 14.29 -4.52
C ALA A 158 -12.22 13.42 -3.71
N PHE A 159 -11.80 13.85 -2.52
CA PHE A 159 -10.82 13.09 -1.73
C PHE A 159 -11.31 11.69 -1.31
N PRO A 160 -12.49 11.51 -0.69
CA PRO A 160 -13.00 10.19 -0.37
C PRO A 160 -13.23 9.31 -1.59
N LEU A 161 -13.74 9.86 -2.69
CA LEU A 161 -13.99 9.12 -3.93
C LEU A 161 -12.68 8.60 -4.54
N ILE A 162 -11.69 9.48 -4.73
CA ILE A 162 -10.36 9.13 -5.25
C ILE A 162 -9.69 8.09 -4.34
N SER A 163 -9.82 8.24 -3.02
CA SER A 163 -9.26 7.31 -2.04
C SER A 163 -9.96 5.94 -2.10
N ALA A 164 -11.28 5.89 -2.28
CA ALA A 164 -12.02 4.64 -2.44
C ALA A 164 -11.58 3.90 -3.71
N VAL A 165 -11.47 4.60 -4.85
CA VAL A 165 -10.95 4.00 -6.10
C VAL A 165 -9.54 3.48 -5.92
N TYR A 166 -8.68 4.21 -5.20
CA TYR A 166 -7.34 3.73 -4.85
C TYR A 166 -7.39 2.44 -4.02
N ILE A 167 -8.25 2.37 -3.00
CA ILE A 167 -8.38 1.18 -2.14
C ILE A 167 -8.74 -0.04 -2.98
N PHE A 168 -9.74 0.07 -3.88
CA PHE A 168 -10.12 -1.01 -4.78
C PHE A 168 -9.01 -1.39 -5.75
N GLY A 169 -8.36 -0.41 -6.39
CA GLY A 169 -7.24 -0.64 -7.29
C GLY A 169 -6.05 -1.30 -6.59
N HIS A 170 -5.80 -0.95 -5.33
CA HIS A 170 -4.75 -1.55 -4.50
C HIS A 170 -5.06 -3.02 -4.19
N PHE A 171 -6.29 -3.34 -3.79
CA PHE A 171 -6.70 -4.72 -3.58
C PHE A 171 -6.64 -5.55 -4.87
N ALA A 172 -7.06 -4.99 -6.01
CA ALA A 172 -6.95 -5.64 -7.30
C ALA A 172 -5.48 -5.93 -7.67
N LEU A 173 -4.57 -4.99 -7.41
CA LEU A 173 -3.14 -5.18 -7.62
C LEU A 173 -2.57 -6.27 -6.72
N LEU A 174 -2.95 -6.31 -5.44
CA LEU A 174 -2.51 -7.37 -4.53
C LEU A 174 -3.03 -8.74 -4.96
N LEU A 175 -4.29 -8.82 -5.40
CA LEU A 175 -4.85 -10.06 -5.93
C LEU A 175 -4.09 -10.51 -7.19
N LEU A 176 -3.86 -9.60 -8.13
CA LEU A 176 -3.06 -9.87 -9.32
C LEU A 176 -1.64 -10.32 -8.96
N SER A 177 -1.02 -9.72 -7.93
CA SER A 177 0.32 -10.10 -7.48
C SER A 177 0.38 -11.55 -6.98
N ILE A 178 -0.65 -12.03 -6.28
CA ILE A 178 -0.74 -13.44 -5.84
C ILE A 178 -0.97 -14.38 -7.04
N LEU A 179 -1.74 -13.93 -8.03
CA LEU A 179 -1.98 -14.70 -9.27
C LEU A 179 -0.73 -14.81 -10.14
N ILE A 180 0.18 -13.84 -10.05
CA ILE A 180 1.47 -13.89 -10.74
C ILE A 180 2.49 -14.70 -9.92
N GLU A 181 2.59 -14.45 -8.61
CA GLU A 181 3.52 -15.12 -7.70
C GLU A 181 2.76 -15.94 -6.62
N PRO A 182 2.64 -17.28 -6.78
CA PRO A 182 1.84 -18.13 -5.88
C PRO A 182 2.35 -18.08 -4.43
N ASN A 183 3.66 -18.01 -4.27
CA ASN A 183 4.31 -18.05 -2.96
C ASN A 183 4.58 -16.65 -2.40
N LEU A 184 3.85 -15.62 -2.83
CA LEU A 184 4.00 -14.26 -2.29
C LEU A 184 3.30 -14.15 -0.93
N PRO A 185 4.03 -14.12 0.21
CA PRO A 185 3.40 -13.93 1.50
C PRO A 185 2.89 -12.48 1.59
N LEU A 186 1.58 -12.32 1.66
CA LEU A 186 1.00 -11.00 1.91
C LEU A 186 1.31 -10.55 3.33
N LYS A 187 2.20 -9.57 3.46
CA LYS A 187 2.56 -8.99 4.77
C LYS A 187 1.57 -7.88 5.14
N PRO A 188 1.28 -7.67 6.45
CA PRO A 188 0.44 -6.56 6.91
C PRO A 188 0.88 -5.18 6.37
N SER A 189 2.19 -4.99 6.14
CA SER A 189 2.74 -3.75 5.60
C SER A 189 2.25 -3.40 4.19
N TYR A 190 1.75 -4.38 3.41
CA TYR A 190 1.16 -4.11 2.09
C TYR A 190 -0.20 -3.41 2.20
N PHE A 191 -0.88 -3.53 3.35
CA PHE A 191 -2.17 -2.90 3.58
C PHE A 191 -2.07 -1.54 4.29
N ALA A 192 -0.86 -1.13 4.69
CA ALA A 192 -0.65 0.14 5.41
C ALA A 192 -1.21 1.37 4.66
N PRO A 193 -1.05 1.52 3.33
CA PRO A 193 -1.65 2.65 2.62
C PRO A 193 -3.18 2.65 2.70
N VAL A 194 -3.81 1.48 2.59
CA VAL A 194 -5.27 1.31 2.69
C VAL A 194 -5.75 1.62 4.11
N TYR A 195 -5.05 1.12 5.13
CA TYR A 195 -5.34 1.40 6.53
C TYR A 195 -5.35 2.92 6.81
N VAL A 196 -4.30 3.63 6.40
CA VAL A 196 -4.22 5.10 6.61
C VAL A 196 -5.38 5.82 5.92
N LEU A 197 -5.70 5.44 4.68
CA LEU A 197 -6.81 6.07 3.95
C LEU A 197 -8.17 5.81 4.60
N ILE A 198 -8.42 4.60 5.10
CA ILE A 198 -9.67 4.27 5.82
C ILE A 198 -9.81 5.12 7.07
N VAL A 199 -8.73 5.29 7.85
CA VAL A 199 -8.74 6.14 9.04
C VAL A 199 -9.02 7.60 8.68
N VAL A 200 -8.36 8.13 7.63
CA VAL A 200 -8.56 9.52 7.19
C VAL A 200 -9.98 9.74 6.65
N ILE A 201 -10.50 8.84 5.81
CA ILE A 201 -11.88 8.90 5.31
C ILE A 201 -12.87 8.81 6.48
N GLY A 202 -12.67 7.86 7.40
CA GLY A 202 -13.52 7.71 8.58
C GLY A 202 -13.52 8.96 9.47
N ALA A 203 -12.35 9.58 9.67
CA ALA A 203 -12.23 10.84 10.40
C ALA A 203 -12.99 11.97 9.68
N GLN A 204 -12.81 12.12 8.36
CA GLN A 204 -13.51 13.14 7.59
C GLN A 204 -15.04 12.95 7.66
N TYR A 205 -15.54 11.72 7.46
CA TYR A 205 -16.96 11.42 7.56
C TYR A 205 -17.51 11.63 8.97
N SER A 206 -16.72 11.34 10.01
CA SER A 206 -17.16 11.56 11.39
C SER A 206 -17.44 13.04 11.68
N VAL A 207 -16.66 13.96 11.10
CA VAL A 207 -16.89 15.40 11.17
C VAL A 207 -18.13 15.78 10.35
N MET A 208 -18.21 15.34 9.09
CA MET A 208 -19.33 15.68 8.19
C MET A 208 -20.70 15.22 8.72
N LEU A 209 -20.75 14.08 9.42
CA LEU A 209 -21.98 13.55 10.01
C LEU A 209 -22.42 14.28 11.30
N ARG A 210 -21.56 15.15 11.85
CA ARG A 210 -21.80 15.92 13.07
C ARG A 210 -22.10 17.40 12.80
N GLU A 211 -22.09 17.84 11.55
CA GLU A 211 -22.43 19.21 11.17
C GLU A 211 -23.90 19.55 11.47
N ASP A 212 -24.17 20.84 11.72
CA ASP A 212 -25.52 21.33 12.04
C ASP A 212 -26.51 21.04 10.92
N GLY A 213 -27.73 20.59 11.28
CA GLY A 213 -28.78 20.20 10.33
C GLY A 213 -28.83 18.71 9.96
N LYS A 214 -28.00 17.87 10.58
CA LYS A 214 -28.04 16.39 10.44
C LYS A 214 -28.97 15.71 11.45
N THR A 215 -29.40 14.49 11.14
CA THR A 215 -30.26 13.72 12.04
C THR A 215 -29.49 13.25 13.28
N ARG A 216 -30.17 13.03 14.41
CA ARG A 216 -29.56 12.49 15.63
C ARG A 216 -28.82 11.16 15.37
N ALA A 217 -29.35 10.31 14.50
CA ALA A 217 -28.72 9.05 14.12
C ALA A 217 -27.38 9.27 13.39
N GLN A 218 -27.29 10.27 12.52
CA GLN A 218 -26.04 10.63 11.83
C GLN A 218 -25.00 11.17 12.81
N ALA A 219 -25.39 12.04 13.73
CA ALA A 219 -24.49 12.56 14.76
C ALA A 219 -23.95 11.46 15.69
N LEU A 220 -24.80 10.49 16.07
CA LEU A 220 -24.40 9.32 16.83
C LEU A 220 -23.42 8.43 16.05
N LEU A 221 -23.69 8.17 14.76
CA LEU A 221 -22.79 7.42 13.89
C LEU A 221 -21.42 8.11 13.76
N GLY A 222 -21.41 9.43 13.54
CA GLY A 222 -20.19 10.22 13.46
C GLY A 222 -19.38 10.14 14.76
N THR A 223 -20.05 10.25 15.91
CA THR A 223 -19.41 10.08 17.22
C THR A 223 -18.85 8.67 17.40
N GLY A 224 -19.60 7.63 16.99
CA GLY A 224 -19.16 6.24 17.03
C GLY A 224 -17.90 5.99 16.18
N LEU A 225 -17.84 6.54 14.97
CA LEU A 225 -16.65 6.46 14.10
C LEU A 225 -15.43 7.14 14.74
N LEU A 226 -15.62 8.29 15.37
CA LEU A 226 -14.53 9.00 16.05
C LEU A 226 -14.00 8.20 17.25
N VAL A 227 -14.90 7.67 18.10
CA VAL A 227 -14.52 6.81 19.23
C VAL A 227 -13.81 5.55 18.74
N PHE A 228 -14.33 4.89 17.70
CA PHE A 228 -13.68 3.73 17.10
C PHE A 228 -12.27 4.07 16.58
N GLY A 229 -12.12 5.18 15.85
CA GLY A 229 -10.81 5.65 15.39
C GLY A 229 -9.84 5.90 16.54
N ALA A 230 -10.29 6.53 17.63
CA ALA A 230 -9.48 6.75 18.82
C ALA A 230 -9.04 5.43 19.49
N LEU A 231 -9.93 4.43 19.58
CA LEU A 231 -9.60 3.11 20.11
C LEU A 231 -8.58 2.37 19.25
N VAL A 232 -8.73 2.43 17.92
CA VAL A 232 -7.78 1.83 16.98
C VAL A 232 -6.40 2.50 17.11
N LEU A 233 -6.35 3.82 17.23
CA LEU A 233 -5.10 4.56 17.46
C LEU A 233 -4.46 4.17 18.79
N ALA A 234 -5.23 4.14 19.89
CA ALA A 234 -4.73 3.72 21.20
C ALA A 234 -4.17 2.29 21.17
N SER A 235 -4.87 1.36 20.51
CA SER A 235 -4.40 -0.02 20.33
C SER A 235 -3.08 -0.09 19.57
N ASN A 236 -2.94 0.71 18.50
CA ASN A 236 -1.71 0.77 17.71
C ASN A 236 -0.55 1.39 18.49
N VAL A 237 -0.81 2.40 19.34
CA VAL A 237 0.21 3.00 20.21
C VAL A 237 0.72 1.98 21.22
N VAL A 238 -0.18 1.25 21.90
CA VAL A 238 0.20 0.20 22.87
C VAL A 238 1.01 -0.89 22.18
N ARG A 239 0.52 -1.41 21.04
CA ARG A 239 1.22 -2.44 20.25
C ARG A 239 2.60 -1.97 19.77
N THR A 240 2.70 -0.72 19.32
CA THR A 240 3.98 -0.18 18.85
C THR A 240 4.94 -0.01 20.03
N GLY A 241 4.46 0.43 21.19
CA GLY A 241 5.25 0.52 22.41
C GLY A 241 5.83 -0.82 22.85
N THR A 242 5.01 -1.88 22.86
CA THR A 242 5.51 -3.23 23.20
C THR A 242 6.49 -3.76 22.17
N LEU A 243 6.23 -3.55 20.87
CA LEU A 243 7.17 -3.93 19.81
C LEU A 243 8.51 -3.19 19.95
N ILE A 244 8.50 -1.88 20.18
CA ILE A 244 9.73 -1.10 20.37
C ILE A 244 10.49 -1.58 21.60
N SER A 245 9.80 -1.88 22.69
CA SER A 245 10.44 -2.42 23.89
C SER A 245 11.15 -3.75 23.60
N ASN A 246 10.45 -4.68 22.95
CA ASN A 246 11.02 -5.98 22.59
C ASN A 246 12.18 -5.83 21.61
N PHE A 247 12.06 -4.96 20.63
CA PHE A 247 13.11 -4.69 19.66
C PHE A 247 14.35 -4.03 20.28
N ARG A 248 14.20 -3.26 21.36
CA ARG A 248 15.35 -2.74 22.11
C ARG A 248 16.09 -3.84 22.87
N SER A 249 15.37 -4.80 23.46
CA SER A 249 15.99 -5.89 24.22
C SER A 249 16.54 -7.02 23.33
N GLU A 250 15.85 -7.35 22.25
CA GLU A 250 16.13 -8.52 21.41
C GLU A 250 16.76 -8.15 20.05
N GLY A 251 16.86 -6.87 19.73
CA GLY A 251 17.24 -6.39 18.40
C GLY A 251 16.17 -6.67 17.34
N ILE A 252 16.47 -6.31 16.09
CA ILE A 252 15.60 -6.49 14.93
C ILE A 252 16.38 -7.23 13.83
N PHE A 253 15.78 -8.30 13.28
CA PHE A 253 16.38 -9.10 12.21
C PHE A 253 17.81 -9.56 12.55
N PHE A 254 18.81 -9.08 11.82
CA PHE A 254 20.21 -9.45 11.98
C PHE A 254 20.93 -8.67 13.07
N SER A 255 20.28 -7.64 13.65
CA SER A 255 20.83 -6.89 14.76
C SER A 255 20.58 -7.55 16.13
N GLY A 256 19.96 -8.73 16.15
CA GLY A 256 19.61 -9.43 17.38
C GLY A 256 20.82 -10.10 18.03
N PRO A 257 20.88 -10.19 19.38
CA PRO A 257 21.99 -10.82 20.10
C PRO A 257 22.30 -12.24 19.64
N GLN A 258 21.26 -13.01 19.27
CA GLN A 258 21.38 -14.37 18.75
C GLN A 258 22.30 -14.52 17.54
N TRP A 259 22.43 -13.48 16.71
CA TRP A 259 23.31 -13.50 15.54
C TRP A 259 24.74 -13.12 15.91
N PHE A 260 24.91 -12.08 16.73
CA PHE A 260 26.23 -11.65 17.21
C PHE A 260 26.89 -12.67 18.15
N GLN A 261 26.08 -13.38 18.95
CA GLN A 261 26.54 -14.39 19.90
C GLN A 261 26.52 -15.80 19.28
N SER A 262 26.27 -15.92 17.97
CA SER A 262 26.21 -17.21 17.30
C SER A 262 27.61 -17.85 17.26
N PRO A 263 27.79 -19.07 17.82
CA PRO A 263 29.06 -19.78 17.72
C PRO A 263 29.48 -20.02 16.27
N LEU A 264 28.51 -20.23 15.38
CA LEU A 264 28.76 -20.42 13.95
C LEU A 264 29.32 -19.15 13.30
N VAL A 265 28.74 -17.97 13.60
CA VAL A 265 29.26 -16.70 13.07
C VAL A 265 30.66 -16.42 13.61
N SER A 266 30.91 -16.72 14.90
CA SER A 266 32.24 -16.61 15.49
C SER A 266 33.26 -17.51 14.80
N GLU A 267 32.88 -18.76 14.52
CA GLU A 267 33.76 -19.72 13.83
C GLU A 267 34.07 -19.26 12.41
N ILE A 268 33.05 -18.79 11.68
CA ILE A 268 33.24 -18.23 10.35
C ILE A 268 34.18 -17.02 10.41
N ASN A 269 34.04 -16.15 11.42
CA ASN A 269 34.88 -14.97 11.55
C ASN A 269 36.36 -15.30 11.79
N ASN A 270 36.66 -16.48 12.37
CA ASN A 270 38.01 -16.97 12.60
C ASN A 270 38.68 -17.58 11.36
N LEU A 271 37.93 -17.84 10.28
CA LEU A 271 38.49 -18.32 9.01
C LEU A 271 39.40 -17.25 8.37
N GLU A 272 40.29 -17.66 7.46
CA GLU A 272 41.16 -16.75 6.73
C GLU A 272 40.37 -15.64 5.99
N PRO A 273 40.87 -14.40 5.91
CA PRO A 273 40.10 -13.24 5.43
C PRO A 273 39.53 -13.38 4.01
N ASP A 274 40.17 -14.14 3.15
CA ASP A 274 39.86 -14.37 1.74
C ASP A 274 38.96 -15.59 1.47
N VAL A 275 38.57 -16.31 2.54
CA VAL A 275 37.67 -17.45 2.41
C VAL A 275 36.27 -17.00 1.97
N PHE A 276 35.82 -17.55 0.84
CA PHE A 276 34.48 -17.35 0.32
C PHE A 276 33.50 -18.37 0.91
N VAL A 277 32.43 -17.89 1.54
CA VAL A 277 31.52 -18.73 2.33
C VAL A 277 30.22 -19.02 1.58
N TYR A 278 29.93 -20.30 1.36
CA TYR A 278 28.64 -20.76 0.84
C TYR A 278 27.68 -21.02 2.00
N THR A 279 26.56 -20.29 2.04
CA THR A 279 25.61 -20.36 3.16
C THR A 279 24.17 -20.15 2.70
N ASN A 280 23.20 -20.58 3.52
CA ASN A 280 21.78 -20.28 3.33
C ASN A 280 21.38 -18.91 3.92
N ALA A 281 22.34 -18.16 4.47
CA ALA A 281 22.14 -16.81 5.01
C ALA A 281 23.33 -15.89 4.64
N PRO A 282 23.61 -15.68 3.34
CA PRO A 282 24.79 -14.93 2.89
C PRO A 282 24.79 -13.49 3.40
N ASP A 283 23.62 -12.86 3.47
CA ASP A 283 23.48 -11.48 3.93
C ASP A 283 23.94 -11.31 5.39
N VAL A 284 23.61 -12.27 6.25
CA VAL A 284 23.95 -12.23 7.68
C VAL A 284 25.44 -12.43 7.88
N VAL A 285 26.01 -13.45 7.23
CA VAL A 285 27.43 -13.76 7.34
C VAL A 285 28.25 -12.61 6.79
N HIS A 286 27.89 -12.07 5.62
CA HIS A 286 28.59 -10.93 5.03
C HIS A 286 28.52 -9.70 5.94
N LEU A 287 27.33 -9.36 6.43
CA LEU A 287 27.13 -8.20 7.30
C LEU A 287 27.93 -8.29 8.61
N LEU A 288 28.01 -9.48 9.21
CA LEU A 288 28.64 -9.66 10.53
C LEU A 288 30.13 -9.97 10.48
N THR A 289 30.63 -10.56 9.38
CA THR A 289 32.04 -11.00 9.27
C THR A 289 32.83 -10.27 8.18
N GLY A 290 32.16 -9.54 7.29
CA GLY A 290 32.78 -8.89 6.13
C GLY A 290 33.26 -9.83 5.02
N LYS A 291 33.13 -11.15 5.19
CA LYS A 291 33.60 -12.15 4.21
C LYS A 291 32.74 -12.16 2.95
N GLY A 292 33.33 -12.55 1.83
CA GLY A 292 32.58 -12.82 0.60
C GLY A 292 31.65 -14.01 0.79
N THR A 293 30.38 -13.88 0.40
CA THR A 293 29.37 -14.93 0.58
C THR A 293 28.56 -15.16 -0.69
N THR A 294 28.02 -16.36 -0.82
CA THR A 294 26.96 -16.65 -1.80
C THR A 294 25.95 -17.64 -1.25
N TRP A 295 24.80 -17.69 -1.91
CA TRP A 295 23.77 -18.67 -1.62
C TRP A 295 24.28 -20.09 -1.91
N LEU A 296 24.01 -21.02 -1.00
CA LEU A 296 24.10 -22.44 -1.30
C LEU A 296 23.22 -22.76 -2.54
N PRO A 297 23.69 -23.64 -3.44
CA PRO A 297 22.87 -24.10 -4.56
C PRO A 297 21.50 -24.59 -4.07
N MET A 298 20.43 -23.97 -4.57
CA MET A 298 19.07 -24.34 -4.19
C MET A 298 18.69 -25.63 -4.90
N LYS A 299 18.18 -26.62 -4.15
CA LYS A 299 17.64 -27.86 -4.72
C LYS A 299 16.33 -27.63 -5.49
N PHE A 300 15.61 -26.57 -5.15
CA PHE A 300 14.30 -26.23 -5.71
C PHE A 300 14.18 -24.72 -5.90
N ASP A 301 13.44 -24.28 -6.92
CA ASP A 301 13.10 -22.88 -7.09
C ASP A 301 11.95 -22.51 -6.13
N ARG A 302 12.23 -21.61 -5.18
CA ARG A 302 11.24 -21.12 -4.20
C ARG A 302 10.00 -20.48 -4.86
N ARG A 303 10.07 -20.06 -6.13
CA ARG A 303 8.92 -19.52 -6.87
C ARG A 303 7.96 -20.60 -7.35
N THR A 304 8.47 -21.75 -7.78
CA THR A 304 7.66 -22.81 -8.42
C THR A 304 7.42 -24.02 -7.52
N GLY A 305 8.18 -24.17 -6.43
CA GLY A 305 8.12 -25.32 -5.54
C GLY A 305 9.17 -26.36 -5.91
#